data_AF-A0A8J9X333-F1
#
_entry.id   AF-A0A8J9X333-F1
#
_cell.length_a   1.000
_cell.length_b   1.000
_cell.length_c   1.000
_cell.angle_alpha   90.00
_cell.angle_beta   90.00
_cell.angle_gamma   90.00
#
_symmetry.space_group_name_H-M   'P 1'
#
loop_
_entity.id
_entity.type
_entity.pdbx_description
1 polymer ?
#
loop_
_entity_poly.entity_id
_entity_poly.type
_entity_poly.pdbx_seq_one_letter_code
_entity_poly.pdbx_strand_id
1 'polypeptide(L)'
;NIIGPQGDFVTAPEMSQVFGECLGIWFYDQHKKLQKAKADGKRLDWQWLECGPGKGTLVSDLLRFACYGKIRHEFGATCKHVHLVESSPILRQVQKETLQRDLRDVAELEFVEESGIPENRNPNAVQVHWHDSFASFRAWQKQSTSRLTTYAVGQEFLDALPTYQFEKTADGTWRERLIDVA
;
A
#
# COMPACT_ATOMS: atom_id res chain seq x y z
N ASN A 1 -3.37 11.65 19.66
CA ASN A 1 -1.98 11.28 19.97
C ASN A 1 -1.55 10.15 19.06
N ILE A 2 -0.60 10.40 18.16
CA ILE A 2 0.25 9.34 17.58
C ILE A 2 1.11 8.90 18.77
N ILE A 3 0.81 7.75 19.37
CA ILE A 3 1.02 7.53 20.82
C ILE A 3 2.52 7.57 21.21
N GLY A 4 2.86 8.44 22.15
CA GLY A 4 4.21 8.65 22.73
C GLY A 4 4.73 10.10 22.56
N PRO A 5 5.28 10.78 23.59
CA PRO A 5 5.67 12.20 23.53
C PRO A 5 6.77 12.55 22.50
N GLN A 6 7.40 11.56 21.86
CA GLN A 6 8.52 11.75 20.92
C GLN A 6 8.35 11.05 19.57
N GLY A 7 7.23 10.36 19.30
CA GLY A 7 7.01 9.67 18.02
C GLY A 7 7.89 8.43 17.84
N ASP A 8 7.69 7.42 18.67
CA ASP A 8 8.51 6.18 18.76
C ASP A 8 8.36 5.19 17.58
N PHE A 9 7.91 5.63 16.41
CA PHE A 9 7.78 4.79 15.20
C PHE A 9 8.77 5.24 14.14
N VAL A 10 10.04 4.91 14.34
CA VAL A 10 11.05 4.93 13.27
C VAL A 10 11.00 3.58 12.57
N THR A 11 10.19 3.47 11.53
CA THR A 11 10.11 2.28 10.68
C THR A 11 11.17 2.34 9.56
N ALA A 12 11.47 1.23 8.89
CA ALA A 12 12.51 1.20 7.85
C ALA A 12 12.39 2.29 6.75
N PRO A 13 11.17 2.61 6.24
CA PRO A 13 10.97 3.72 5.31
C PRO A 13 11.30 5.10 5.90
N GLU A 14 11.11 5.30 7.20
CA GLU A 14 11.40 6.57 7.89
C GLU A 14 12.90 6.76 8.17
N MET A 15 13.68 5.68 8.19
CA MET A 15 15.15 5.74 8.36
C MET A 15 15.88 6.13 7.08
N SER A 16 15.40 5.67 5.92
CA SER A 16 16.07 5.94 4.66
C SER A 16 15.16 5.73 3.45
N GLN A 17 15.08 6.79 2.64
CA GLN A 17 14.51 6.78 1.29
C GLN A 17 15.03 5.63 0.41
N VAL A 18 16.28 5.20 0.62
CA VAL A 18 16.91 4.12 -0.14
C VAL A 18 16.13 2.81 0.03
N PHE A 19 15.48 2.57 1.17
CA PHE A 19 14.66 1.38 1.38
C PHE A 19 13.49 1.33 0.38
N GLY A 20 12.74 2.44 0.27
CA GLY A 20 11.62 2.55 -0.66
C GLY A 20 12.07 2.43 -2.12
N GLU A 21 13.21 3.05 -2.48
CA GLU A 21 13.76 2.95 -3.84
C GLU A 21 14.25 1.54 -4.18
N CYS A 22 14.87 0.82 -3.25
CA CYS A 22 15.25 -0.57 -3.44
C CYS A 22 14.03 -1.47 -3.69
N LEU A 23 12.95 -1.28 -2.94
CA LEU A 23 11.69 -1.98 -3.21
C LEU A 23 11.13 -1.58 -4.59
N GLY A 24 11.18 -0.30 -4.94
CA GLY A 24 10.80 0.19 -6.27
C GLY A 24 11.54 -0.52 -7.40
N ILE A 25 12.87 -0.67 -7.29
CA ILE A 25 13.69 -1.41 -8.26
C ILE A 25 13.23 -2.87 -8.36
N TRP A 26 12.97 -3.53 -7.22
CA TRP A 26 12.48 -4.90 -7.21
C TRP A 26 11.14 -5.04 -7.93
N PHE A 27 10.17 -4.16 -7.63
CA PHE A 27 8.87 -4.17 -8.30
C PHE A 27 8.97 -3.88 -9.80
N TYR A 28 9.84 -2.94 -10.19
CA TYR A 28 10.10 -2.66 -11.61
C TYR A 28 10.68 -3.88 -12.34
N ASP A 29 11.62 -4.60 -11.74
CA ASP A 29 12.15 -5.85 -12.31
C ASP A 29 11.08 -6.95 -12.42
N GLN A 30 10.26 -7.14 -11.38
CA GLN A 30 9.13 -8.08 -11.45
C GLN A 30 8.13 -7.69 -12.53
N HIS A 31 7.83 -6.40 -12.67
CA HIS A 31 6.93 -5.88 -13.69
C HIS A 31 7.40 -6.23 -15.09
N LYS A 32 8.69 -6.04 -15.38
CA LYS A 32 9.28 -6.39 -16.68
C LYS A 32 9.20 -7.87 -16.98
N LYS A 33 9.45 -8.73 -15.98
CA LYS A 33 9.32 -10.19 -16.12
C LYS A 33 7.89 -10.58 -16.47
N LEU A 34 6.90 -10.02 -15.77
CA LEU A 34 5.49 -10.25 -16.03
C LEU A 34 5.05 -9.73 -17.40
N GLN A 35 5.48 -8.51 -17.78
CA GLN A 35 5.20 -7.92 -19.09
C GLN A 35 5.73 -8.79 -20.23
N LYS A 36 6.95 -9.35 -20.08
CA LYS A 36 7.55 -10.24 -21.08
C LYS A 36 6.83 -11.58 -21.19
N ALA A 37 6.28 -12.10 -20.09
CA ALA A 37 5.57 -13.38 -20.06
C ALA A 37 4.14 -13.29 -20.64
N LYS A 38 3.62 -12.07 -20.86
CA LYS A 38 2.24 -11.84 -21.31
C LYS A 38 2.09 -12.15 -22.80
N ALA A 39 1.31 -13.19 -23.12
CA ALA A 39 1.16 -13.69 -24.49
C ALA A 39 0.46 -12.71 -25.46
N ASP A 40 -0.43 -11.85 -24.95
CA ASP A 40 -1.20 -10.91 -25.79
C ASP A 40 -0.41 -9.66 -26.20
N GLY A 41 0.82 -9.49 -25.71
CA GLY A 41 1.67 -8.32 -25.97
C GLY A 41 1.12 -6.99 -25.45
N LYS A 42 -0.05 -6.99 -24.78
CA LYS A 42 -0.65 -5.75 -24.28
C LYS A 42 0.14 -5.23 -23.09
N ARG A 43 0.21 -3.91 -22.97
CA ARG A 43 0.81 -3.25 -21.81
C ARG A 43 0.17 -3.76 -20.51
N LEU A 44 0.99 -3.99 -19.49
CA LEU A 44 0.59 -4.53 -18.20
C LEU A 44 0.24 -3.36 -17.29
N ASP A 45 -1.04 -3.08 -17.15
CA ASP A 45 -1.50 -2.13 -16.14
C ASP A 45 -1.52 -2.78 -14.75
N TRP A 46 -1.17 -1.99 -13.74
CA TRP A 46 -1.01 -2.47 -12.37
C TRP A 46 -1.58 -1.50 -11.33
N GLN A 47 -1.69 -2.00 -10.10
CA GLN A 47 -2.13 -1.26 -8.94
C GLN A 47 -1.29 -1.64 -7.71
N TRP A 48 -1.11 -0.67 -6.82
CA TRP A 48 -0.45 -0.83 -5.53
C TRP A 48 -1.48 -1.12 -4.43
N LEU A 49 -1.15 -2.03 -3.52
CA LEU A 49 -1.89 -2.27 -2.30
C LEU A 49 -0.92 -2.25 -1.12
N GLU A 50 -1.15 -1.37 -0.15
CA GLU A 50 -0.35 -1.31 1.08
C GLU A 50 -1.24 -1.51 2.30
N CYS A 51 -0.89 -2.48 3.12
CA CYS A 51 -1.53 -2.75 4.40
C CYS A 51 -0.74 -2.06 5.51
N GLY A 52 -1.37 -1.12 6.22
CA GLY A 52 -0.73 -0.34 7.27
C GLY A 52 0.39 0.58 6.74
N PRO A 53 0.09 1.56 5.87
CA PRO A 53 1.11 2.41 5.24
C PRO A 53 1.80 3.41 6.17
N GLY A 54 1.43 3.46 7.45
CA GLY A 54 1.98 4.41 8.43
C GLY A 54 1.75 5.86 7.99
N LYS A 55 2.83 6.61 7.74
CA LYS A 55 2.76 8.01 7.27
C LYS A 55 2.64 8.14 5.75
N GLY A 56 2.66 7.04 5.00
CA GLY A 56 2.61 7.03 3.54
C GLY A 56 3.98 7.19 2.85
N THR A 57 5.08 7.12 3.61
CA THR A 57 6.44 7.34 3.12
C THR A 57 6.86 6.29 2.08
N LEU A 58 6.55 5.01 2.31
CA LEU A 58 6.92 3.94 1.38
C LEU A 58 6.23 4.09 0.01
N VAL A 59 4.91 4.31 0.00
CA VAL A 59 4.17 4.56 -1.25
C VAL A 59 4.61 5.86 -1.93
N SER A 60 4.94 6.91 -1.16
CA SER A 60 5.50 8.16 -1.68
C SER A 60 6.82 7.90 -2.42
N ASP A 61 7.75 7.20 -1.79
CA ASP A 61 9.05 6.84 -2.39
C ASP A 61 8.90 5.97 -3.64
N LEU A 62 7.99 4.99 -3.60
CA LEU A 62 7.70 4.13 -4.76
C LEU A 62 7.18 4.96 -5.94
N LEU A 63 6.19 5.82 -5.73
CA LEU A 63 5.59 6.61 -6.81
C LEU A 63 6.58 7.62 -7.38
N ARG A 64 7.40 8.23 -6.52
CA ARG A 64 8.49 9.11 -6.94
C ARG A 64 9.52 8.34 -7.77
N PHE A 65 9.96 7.16 -7.30
CA PHE A 65 10.83 6.26 -8.07
C PHE A 65 10.23 5.93 -9.45
N ALA A 66 8.94 5.62 -9.46
CA ALA A 66 8.22 5.23 -10.67
C ALA A 66 8.13 6.36 -11.71
N CYS A 67 8.42 7.61 -11.36
CA CYS A 67 8.39 8.75 -12.27
C CYS A 67 9.74 9.09 -12.92
N TYR A 68 10.84 8.39 -12.58
CA TYR A 68 12.15 8.71 -13.13
C TYR A 68 12.39 8.14 -14.54
N GLY A 69 12.77 9.02 -15.46
CA GLY A 69 13.33 8.66 -16.77
C GLY A 69 12.58 7.54 -17.49
N LYS A 70 13.29 6.46 -17.85
CA LYS A 70 12.73 5.31 -18.56
C LYS A 70 11.72 4.50 -17.72
N ILE A 71 11.86 4.50 -16.39
CA ILE A 71 10.96 3.78 -15.47
C ILE A 71 9.56 4.36 -15.56
N ARG A 72 9.42 5.68 -15.75
CA ARG A 72 8.12 6.33 -15.99
C ARG A 72 7.34 5.68 -17.11
N HIS A 73 7.97 5.45 -18.25
CA HIS A 73 7.28 4.91 -19.42
C HIS A 73 6.98 3.41 -19.28
N GLU A 74 7.90 2.65 -18.68
CA GLU A 74 7.76 1.19 -18.59
C GLU A 74 6.95 0.72 -17.37
N PHE A 75 6.84 1.54 -16.33
CA PHE A 75 6.27 1.15 -15.03
C PHE A 75 5.37 2.23 -14.42
N GLY A 76 5.83 3.47 -14.25
CA GLY A 76 5.02 4.50 -13.58
C GLY A 76 3.70 4.80 -14.29
N ALA A 77 3.74 5.00 -15.60
CA ALA A 77 2.57 5.33 -16.42
C ALA A 77 1.59 4.15 -16.63
N THR A 78 1.90 2.95 -16.11
CA THR A 78 0.97 1.81 -16.05
C THR A 78 0.33 1.62 -14.67
N CYS A 79 0.71 2.43 -13.67
CA CYS A 79 0.05 2.46 -12.37
C CYS A 79 -1.32 3.14 -12.52
N LYS A 80 -2.40 2.43 -12.18
CA LYS A 80 -3.77 2.97 -12.27
C LYS A 80 -4.34 3.35 -10.91
N HIS A 81 -4.03 2.54 -9.90
CA HIS A 81 -4.58 2.71 -8.56
C HIS A 81 -3.54 2.44 -7.49
N VAL A 82 -3.66 3.20 -6.40
CA VAL A 82 -2.98 3.00 -5.13
C VAL A 82 -4.07 2.77 -4.09
N HIS A 83 -3.99 1.63 -3.40
CA HIS A 83 -4.93 1.23 -2.37
C HIS A 83 -4.21 1.16 -1.03
N LEU A 84 -4.69 1.94 -0.06
CA LEU A 84 -4.12 2.04 1.27
C LEU A 84 -5.12 1.47 2.29
N VAL A 85 -4.78 0.36 2.94
CA VAL A 85 -5.59 -0.21 4.02
C VAL A 85 -5.14 0.41 5.34
N GLU A 86 -5.95 1.35 5.82
CA GLU A 86 -5.71 2.16 7.01
C GLU A 86 -7.06 2.51 7.62
N SER A 87 -7.33 2.13 8.87
CA SER A 87 -8.62 2.43 9.52
C SER A 87 -8.62 3.78 10.25
N SER A 88 -7.45 4.33 10.61
CA SER A 88 -7.31 5.58 11.36
C SER A 88 -7.54 6.80 10.47
N PRO A 89 -8.59 7.61 10.69
CA PRO A 89 -8.84 8.82 9.89
C PRO A 89 -7.70 9.83 9.98
N ILE A 90 -7.03 9.90 11.14
CA ILE A 90 -5.88 10.79 11.37
C ILE A 90 -4.71 10.36 10.47
N LEU A 91 -4.40 9.05 10.41
CA LEU A 91 -3.30 8.57 9.57
C LEU A 91 -3.62 8.71 8.07
N ARG A 92 -4.88 8.52 7.67
CA ARG A 92 -5.30 8.80 6.27
C ARG A 92 -5.02 10.25 5.88
N GLN A 93 -5.33 11.19 6.76
CA GLN A 93 -5.05 12.60 6.51
C GLN A 93 -3.54 12.87 6.40
N VAL A 94 -2.74 12.30 7.31
CA VAL A 94 -1.26 12.38 7.24
C VAL A 94 -0.74 11.80 5.92
N GLN A 95 -1.24 10.64 5.50
CA GLN A 95 -0.83 9.99 4.24
C GLN A 95 -1.20 10.84 3.02
N LYS A 96 -2.40 11.43 3.00
CA LYS A 96 -2.84 12.34 1.93
C LYS A 96 -1.91 13.55 1.84
N GLU A 97 -1.57 14.16 2.96
CA GLU A 97 -0.64 15.30 3.05
C GLU A 97 0.78 14.91 2.58
N THR A 98 1.30 13.76 3.01
CA THR A 98 2.60 13.23 2.55
C THR A 98 2.62 13.09 1.03
N LEU A 99 1.63 12.40 0.46
CA LEU A 99 1.53 12.17 -0.98
C LEU A 99 1.40 13.49 -1.75
N GLN A 100 0.57 14.42 -1.27
CA GLN A 100 0.42 15.74 -1.88
C GLN A 100 1.70 16.55 -1.85
N ARG A 101 2.43 16.53 -0.73
CA ARG A 101 3.68 17.27 -0.56
C ARG A 101 4.77 16.72 -1.46
N ASP A 102 4.98 15.40 -1.43
CA ASP A 102 6.15 14.76 -2.04
C ASP A 102 5.99 14.53 -3.54
N LEU A 103 4.75 14.41 -4.03
CA LEU A 103 4.45 14.07 -5.42
C LEU A 103 3.86 15.21 -6.23
N ARG A 104 3.67 16.41 -5.63
CA ARG A 104 3.08 17.62 -6.25
C ARG A 104 3.53 17.86 -7.69
N ASP A 105 4.83 17.80 -7.94
CA ASP A 105 5.44 18.12 -9.23
C ASP A 105 5.93 16.87 -9.98
N VAL A 106 5.57 15.68 -9.47
CA VAL A 106 6.11 14.39 -9.91
C VAL A 106 5.02 13.53 -10.55
N ALA A 107 3.84 13.46 -9.93
CA ALA A 107 2.72 12.65 -10.37
C ALA A 107 1.39 13.38 -10.14
N GLU A 108 0.45 13.18 -11.06
CA GLU A 108 -0.91 13.66 -10.88
C GLU A 108 -1.71 12.62 -10.08
N LEU A 109 -2.27 13.04 -8.95
CA LEU A 109 -2.99 12.17 -8.02
C LEU A 109 -4.47 12.58 -7.93
N GLU A 110 -5.36 11.61 -8.02
CA GLU A 110 -6.79 11.77 -7.73
C GLU A 110 -7.12 11.02 -6.44
N PHE A 111 -7.44 11.76 -5.37
CA PHE A 111 -7.87 11.17 -4.10
C PHE A 111 -9.35 10.84 -4.15
N VAL A 112 -9.70 9.56 -3.95
CA VAL A 112 -11.07 9.06 -4.05
C VAL A 112 -11.63 8.85 -2.64
N GLU A 113 -12.61 9.66 -2.24
CA GLU A 113 -13.16 9.66 -0.87
C GLU A 113 -14.42 8.79 -0.71
N GLU A 114 -15.13 8.48 -1.79
CA GLU A 114 -16.33 7.63 -1.76
C GLU A 114 -16.15 6.37 -2.58
N SER A 115 -16.92 5.33 -2.23
CA SER A 115 -17.01 4.05 -2.95
C SER A 115 -17.70 4.25 -4.31
N GLY A 116 -17.08 5.01 -5.20
CA GLY A 116 -17.65 5.38 -6.48
C GLY A 116 -16.56 5.62 -7.51
N ILE A 117 -16.84 5.28 -8.76
CA ILE A 117 -15.96 5.57 -9.89
C ILE A 117 -16.36 6.95 -10.43
N PRO A 118 -15.54 8.03 -10.31
CA PRO A 118 -15.94 9.33 -10.85
C PRO A 118 -16.15 9.26 -12.37
N GLU A 119 -17.15 9.97 -12.90
CA GLU A 119 -17.49 9.96 -14.33
C GLU A 119 -16.49 10.76 -15.20
N ASN A 120 -15.84 11.79 -14.65
CA ASN A 120 -14.82 12.60 -15.31
C ASN A 120 -13.44 12.35 -14.71
N ARG A 121 -12.75 11.31 -15.21
CA ARG A 121 -11.41 10.93 -14.74
C ARG A 121 -10.32 11.43 -15.67
N ASN A 122 -9.23 11.93 -15.11
CA ASN A 122 -8.01 12.05 -15.88
C ASN A 122 -7.39 10.64 -16.06
N PRO A 123 -7.30 10.11 -17.30
CA PRO A 123 -6.77 8.77 -17.54
C PRO A 123 -5.26 8.63 -17.20
N ASN A 124 -4.57 9.74 -16.99
CA ASN A 124 -3.16 9.80 -16.64
C ASN A 124 -2.90 9.98 -15.14
N ALA A 125 -3.94 10.28 -14.34
CA ALA A 125 -3.79 10.41 -12.89
C ALA A 125 -3.79 9.04 -12.20
N VAL A 126 -2.96 8.92 -11.16
CA VAL A 126 -2.99 7.75 -10.27
C VAL A 126 -4.09 7.98 -9.24
N GLN A 127 -5.03 7.04 -9.16
CA GLN A 127 -6.13 7.15 -8.19
C GLN A 127 -5.71 6.56 -6.86
N VAL A 128 -5.84 7.34 -5.79
CA VAL A 128 -5.50 6.92 -4.43
C VAL A 128 -6.79 6.66 -3.66
N HIS A 129 -6.91 5.45 -3.13
CA HIS A 129 -8.08 4.94 -2.41
C HIS A 129 -7.68 4.52 -1.01
N TRP A 130 -8.50 4.86 -0.01
CA TRP A 130 -8.37 4.33 1.34
C TRP A 130 -9.43 3.28 1.63
N HIS A 131 -9.05 2.29 2.41
CA HIS A 131 -9.85 1.13 2.77
C HIS A 131 -9.81 0.92 4.28
N ASP A 132 -10.96 0.70 4.92
CA ASP A 132 -11.00 0.37 6.36
C ASP A 132 -10.39 -0.99 6.66
N SER A 133 -10.39 -1.90 5.69
CA SER A 133 -9.87 -3.25 5.84
C SER A 133 -9.46 -3.85 4.51
N PHE A 134 -8.72 -4.96 4.55
CA PHE A 134 -8.49 -5.76 3.36
C PHE A 134 -9.80 -6.25 2.73
N ALA A 135 -10.85 -6.49 3.53
CA ALA A 135 -12.15 -6.91 3.03
C ALA A 135 -12.84 -5.81 2.19
N SER A 136 -12.72 -4.53 2.56
CA SER A 136 -13.28 -3.43 1.76
C SER A 136 -12.53 -3.27 0.43
N PHE A 137 -11.21 -3.45 0.42
CA PHE A 137 -10.44 -3.53 -0.84
C PHE A 137 -10.93 -4.69 -1.73
N ARG A 138 -11.19 -5.86 -1.15
CA ARG A 138 -11.71 -7.01 -1.90
C ARG A 138 -13.12 -6.77 -2.43
N ALA A 139 -13.96 -6.04 -1.71
CA ALA A 139 -15.28 -5.62 -2.19
C ALA A 139 -15.14 -4.68 -3.40
N TRP A 140 -14.27 -3.68 -3.33
CA TRP A 140 -13.93 -2.80 -4.45
C TRP A 140 -13.42 -3.58 -5.67
N GLN A 141 -12.50 -4.52 -5.44
CA GLN A 141 -11.90 -5.32 -6.52
C GLN A 141 -12.94 -6.17 -7.27
N LYS A 142 -14.00 -6.63 -6.61
CA LYS A 142 -15.10 -7.39 -7.25
C LYS A 142 -15.97 -6.51 -8.16
N GLN A 143 -16.05 -5.22 -7.89
CA GLN A 143 -16.82 -4.27 -8.69
C GLN A 143 -16.01 -3.72 -9.87
N SER A 144 -14.67 -3.73 -9.76
CA SER A 144 -13.79 -3.30 -10.84
C SER A 144 -13.85 -4.25 -12.04
N THR A 145 -14.10 -3.69 -13.22
CA THR A 145 -14.15 -4.42 -14.50
C THR A 145 -12.76 -4.67 -15.10
N SER A 146 -11.73 -3.98 -14.60
CA SER A 146 -10.38 -4.03 -15.14
C SER A 146 -9.52 -5.06 -14.39
N ARG A 147 -8.95 -6.01 -15.12
CA ARG A 147 -8.02 -7.00 -14.56
C ARG A 147 -6.61 -6.42 -14.48
N LEU A 148 -6.26 -5.86 -13.32
CA LEU A 148 -4.96 -5.25 -13.05
C LEU A 148 -4.03 -6.19 -12.26
N THR A 149 -2.73 -6.13 -12.54
CA THR A 149 -1.73 -6.77 -11.69
C THR A 149 -1.68 -6.03 -10.35
N THR A 150 -1.81 -6.74 -9.24
CA THR A 150 -1.72 -6.13 -7.90
C THR A 150 -0.37 -6.43 -7.28
N TYR A 151 0.37 -5.39 -6.92
CA TYR A 151 1.53 -5.47 -6.04
C TYR A 151 1.09 -5.15 -4.62
N ALA A 152 1.27 -6.09 -3.70
CA ALA A 152 0.82 -5.98 -2.32
C ALA A 152 2.00 -5.95 -1.35
N VAL A 153 1.97 -5.00 -0.41
CA VAL A 153 2.99 -4.82 0.63
C VAL A 153 2.35 -4.67 2.00
N GLY A 154 3.01 -5.20 3.02
CA GLY A 154 2.68 -5.01 4.43
C GLY A 154 3.96 -4.92 5.23
N GLN A 155 4.67 -3.80 5.10
CA GLN A 155 5.92 -3.55 5.81
C GLN A 155 5.60 -3.28 7.29
N GLU A 156 6.16 -4.08 8.20
CA GLU A 156 5.87 -3.98 9.65
C GLU A 156 4.37 -4.03 9.96
N PHE A 157 3.63 -4.80 9.15
CA PHE A 157 2.19 -4.97 9.31
C PHE A 157 1.85 -6.22 10.13
N LEU A 158 2.57 -7.33 9.91
CA LEU A 158 2.22 -8.63 10.49
C LEU A 158 2.57 -8.74 11.97
N ASP A 159 3.59 -8.04 12.43
CA ASP A 159 3.99 -7.96 13.84
C ASP A 159 3.02 -7.09 14.67
N ALA A 160 2.29 -6.18 14.03
CA ALA A 160 1.23 -5.38 14.63
C ALA A 160 -0.13 -6.13 14.71
N LEU A 161 -0.27 -7.31 14.08
CA LEU A 161 -1.51 -8.07 14.15
C LEU A 161 -1.69 -8.75 15.51
N PRO A 162 -2.93 -8.87 16.02
CA PRO A 162 -3.21 -9.63 17.21
C PRO A 162 -2.69 -11.07 17.09
N THR A 163 -2.06 -11.58 18.15
CA THR A 163 -1.58 -12.95 18.23
C THR A 163 -2.32 -13.74 19.29
N TYR A 164 -2.59 -15.00 19.00
CA TYR A 164 -3.08 -15.96 19.98
C TYR A 164 -1.89 -16.62 20.68
N GLN A 165 -1.99 -16.79 22.00
CA GLN A 165 -0.98 -17.48 22.80
C GLN A 165 -1.55 -18.79 23.31
N PHE A 166 -0.75 -19.86 23.23
CA PHE A 166 -1.14 -21.18 23.70
C PHE A 166 -0.07 -21.73 24.66
N GLU A 167 -0.52 -22.39 25.73
CA GLU A 167 0.33 -23.02 26.72
C GLU A 167 0.01 -24.52 26.80
N LYS A 168 1.06 -25.35 26.91
CA LYS A 168 0.91 -26.79 27.08
C LYS A 168 0.72 -27.10 28.56
N THR A 169 -0.41 -27.72 28.91
CA THR A 169 -0.75 -28.11 30.28
C THR A 169 -0.08 -29.43 30.69
N ALA A 170 -0.07 -29.71 32.00
CA ALA A 170 0.58 -30.88 32.60
C ALA A 170 0.00 -32.22 32.10
N ASP A 171 -1.27 -32.24 31.69
CA ASP A 171 -1.93 -33.40 31.06
C ASP A 171 -1.55 -33.60 29.58
N GLY A 172 -0.67 -32.76 29.04
CA GLY A 172 -0.18 -32.83 27.67
C GLY A 172 -1.06 -32.11 26.64
N THR A 173 -2.18 -31.52 27.05
CA THR A 173 -3.08 -30.75 26.15
C THR A 173 -2.59 -29.31 25.96
N TRP A 174 -3.03 -28.63 24.89
CA TRP A 174 -2.77 -27.20 24.69
C TRP A 174 -4.02 -26.40 25.04
N ARG A 175 -3.85 -25.30 25.78
CA ARG A 175 -4.92 -24.37 26.12
C ARG A 175 -4.56 -22.95 25.70
N GLU A 176 -5.58 -22.19 25.31
CA GLU A 176 -5.42 -20.77 24.98
C GLU A 176 -5.14 -19.98 26.26
N ARG A 177 -4.18 -19.07 26.19
CA ARG A 177 -3.88 -18.14 27.28
C ARG A 177 -4.79 -16.92 27.15
N LEU A 178 -5.63 -16.71 28.16
CA LEU A 178 -6.61 -15.62 28.21
C LEU A 178 -6.17 -14.54 29.21
N ILE A 179 -6.72 -13.33 29.06
CA ILE A 179 -6.60 -12.23 30.01
C ILE A 179 -7.91 -12.17 30.80
N ASP A 180 -7.83 -12.18 32.13
CA ASP A 180 -8.99 -12.07 33.02
C ASP A 180 -8.77 -10.96 34.06
N VAL A 181 -9.86 -10.50 34.68
CA VAL A 181 -9.83 -9.57 35.81
C VAL A 181 -9.41 -10.31 37.07
N ALA A 182 -8.44 -9.73 37.80
CA ALA A 182 -7.93 -10.27 39.07
C ALA A 182 -8.89 -10.03 40.24
#